data_AF-A0A3S0WGG8-F1
#
_entry.id   AF-A0A3S0WGG8-F1
#
_cell.length_a   1.000
_cell.length_b   1.000
_cell.length_c   1.000
_cell.angle_alpha   90.00
_cell.angle_beta   90.00
_cell.angle_gamma   90.00
#
_symmetry.space_group_name_H-M   'P 1'
#
loop_
_entity.id
_entity.type
_entity.pdbx_description
1 polymer ?
#
loop_
_entity_poly.entity_id
_entity_poly.type
_entity_poly.pdbx_seq_one_letter_code
_entity_poly.pdbx_strand_id
1 'polypeptide(L)'
;MMNKQRDVEEQEWLTGMAVLVIRERGLAYLDVLHSLLDRYGFNILHEMTIQEEQRKTLAQWIDGVEQVSEKWPDNAGLPVYFLVVHDVHPVMEQPSSREAPGRIDNARLLTVETLLNQKVNKGRSSQEQYSPLYLSRNTTDTFEFLNQIVPHRIDKLRTASQRYNMQFRTPYPVLADLSKQVCRAKVELVEFHGTEAICKTFRPGRERYLEREVQARELGASLPEVSRLLEVGPHYLVFERYSNSMERILSPRAPFSPHGLLPIWTIERVRAVILHYRRLGYECIDLTPQDLIYDPCQGLKIIDFEFLQPGTEEIETLKGNYAWYAVPSRFKGDLPLLAHQGSYHERWFPYTGLPRTLCLNKLPRPILTMVRSMALVPLTLDGLRRVSWQHIQRLVRN
;
A
#
# COMPACT_ATOMS: atom_id res chain seq x y z
N MET A 1 29.39 30.76 -4.78
CA MET A 1 28.00 30.43 -4.39
C MET A 1 27.06 30.17 -5.57
N MET A 2 27.27 30.76 -6.76
CA MET A 2 26.41 30.50 -7.95
C MET A 2 26.51 29.09 -8.57
N ASN A 3 27.64 28.37 -8.46
CA ASN A 3 27.76 27.02 -9.06
C ASN A 3 26.95 25.95 -8.32
N LYS A 4 26.92 26.01 -6.99
CA LYS A 4 26.23 25.00 -6.15
C LYS A 4 24.71 25.05 -6.31
N GLN A 5 24.15 26.21 -6.68
CA GLN A 5 22.72 26.40 -6.86
C GLN A 5 22.24 25.91 -8.24
N ARG A 6 23.10 26.05 -9.27
CA ARG A 6 22.90 25.42 -10.59
C ARG A 6 22.98 23.90 -10.53
N ASP A 7 23.97 23.34 -9.85
CA ASP A 7 24.10 21.88 -9.70
C ASP A 7 22.91 21.24 -8.97
N VAL A 8 22.29 21.97 -8.03
CA VAL A 8 21.12 21.50 -7.26
C VAL A 8 19.83 21.53 -8.09
N GLU A 9 19.60 22.57 -8.90
CA GLU A 9 18.46 22.60 -9.85
C GLU A 9 18.64 21.61 -11.01
N GLU A 10 19.87 21.36 -11.46
CA GLU A 10 20.17 20.42 -12.56
C GLU A 10 19.90 18.95 -12.21
N GLN A 11 19.78 18.62 -10.92
CA GLN A 11 19.60 17.25 -10.44
C GLN A 11 18.26 16.99 -9.73
N GLU A 12 17.37 17.99 -9.61
CA GLU A 12 16.07 17.78 -8.93
C GLU A 12 15.24 16.65 -9.56
N TRP A 13 15.35 16.47 -10.89
CA TRP A 13 14.68 15.39 -11.62
C TRP A 13 15.17 13.97 -11.29
N LEU A 14 16.33 13.83 -10.65
CA LEU A 14 16.85 12.57 -10.12
C LEU A 14 16.24 12.21 -8.76
N THR A 15 15.57 13.15 -8.09
CA THR A 15 14.92 12.89 -6.80
C THR A 15 13.90 11.75 -6.95
N GLY A 16 14.06 10.71 -6.13
CA GLY A 16 13.21 9.51 -6.20
C GLY A 16 13.55 8.55 -7.35
N MET A 17 14.52 8.87 -8.20
CA MET A 17 15.04 7.95 -9.21
C MET A 17 16.06 6.99 -8.59
N ALA A 18 16.10 5.76 -9.07
CA ALA A 18 17.12 4.80 -8.72
C ALA A 18 17.44 3.86 -9.88
N VAL A 19 18.65 3.34 -9.84
CA VAL A 19 19.15 2.29 -10.72
C VAL A 19 19.18 0.97 -9.95
N LEU A 20 18.68 -0.09 -10.59
CA LEU A 20 18.83 -1.46 -10.13
C LEU A 20 19.59 -2.26 -11.19
N VAL A 21 20.65 -2.94 -10.77
CA VAL A 21 21.43 -3.82 -11.63
C VAL A 21 21.24 -5.26 -11.18
N ILE A 22 20.59 -6.08 -11.99
CA ILE A 22 20.30 -7.48 -11.66
C ILE A 22 21.42 -8.39 -12.14
N ARG A 23 21.89 -9.27 -11.26
CA ARG A 23 22.93 -10.26 -11.53
C ARG A 23 22.31 -11.55 -12.13
N GLU A 24 23.13 -12.38 -12.79
CA GLU A 24 22.69 -13.59 -13.53
C GLU A 24 21.65 -14.44 -12.78
N ARG A 25 21.94 -14.80 -11.52
CA ARG A 25 21.03 -15.64 -10.72
C ARG A 25 19.78 -14.89 -10.26
N GLY A 26 19.85 -13.57 -10.18
CA GLY A 26 18.72 -12.69 -9.87
C GLY A 26 17.71 -12.59 -11.02
N LEU A 27 18.12 -12.85 -12.26
CA LEU A 27 17.25 -12.72 -13.44
C LEU A 27 16.01 -13.62 -13.37
N ALA A 28 16.13 -14.79 -12.74
CA ALA A 28 15.00 -15.70 -12.51
C ALA A 28 13.89 -15.11 -11.62
N TYR A 29 14.15 -13.98 -10.95
CA TYR A 29 13.21 -13.28 -10.07
C TYR A 29 12.78 -11.91 -10.61
N LEU A 30 13.04 -11.61 -11.89
CA LEU A 30 12.71 -10.32 -12.50
C LEU A 30 11.21 -9.99 -12.38
N ASP A 31 10.32 -10.96 -12.64
CA ASP A 31 8.86 -10.78 -12.49
C ASP A 31 8.44 -10.47 -11.06
N VAL A 32 9.14 -11.07 -10.08
CA VAL A 32 8.93 -10.78 -8.66
C VAL A 32 9.36 -9.35 -8.34
N LEU A 33 10.52 -8.92 -8.86
CA LEU A 33 11.01 -7.55 -8.69
C LEU A 33 10.05 -6.54 -9.33
N HIS A 34 9.58 -6.77 -10.56
CA HIS A 34 8.57 -5.92 -11.22
C HIS A 34 7.30 -5.83 -10.37
N SER A 35 6.81 -6.95 -9.86
CA SER A 35 5.64 -6.99 -8.98
C SER A 35 5.85 -6.22 -7.66
N LEU A 36 7.05 -6.27 -7.09
CA LEU A 36 7.40 -5.53 -5.88
C LEU A 36 7.50 -4.02 -6.17
N LEU A 37 8.20 -3.63 -7.23
CA LEU A 37 8.32 -2.23 -7.66
C LEU A 37 6.93 -1.63 -7.90
N ASP A 38 6.07 -2.37 -8.61
CA ASP A 38 4.68 -1.98 -8.87
C ASP A 38 3.91 -1.73 -7.56
N ARG A 39 4.00 -2.71 -6.66
CA ARG A 39 3.30 -2.70 -5.37
C ARG A 39 3.74 -1.56 -4.45
N TYR A 40 5.01 -1.18 -4.50
CA TYR A 40 5.58 -0.08 -3.70
C TYR A 40 5.51 1.28 -4.40
N GLY A 41 4.88 1.36 -5.57
CA GLY A 41 4.57 2.64 -6.23
C GLY A 41 5.66 3.18 -7.14
N PHE A 42 6.64 2.35 -7.51
CA PHE A 42 7.67 2.72 -8.47
C PHE A 42 7.13 2.61 -9.89
N ASN A 43 7.58 3.53 -10.74
CA ASN A 43 7.43 3.45 -12.19
C ASN A 43 8.77 3.02 -12.80
N ILE A 44 8.74 2.02 -13.69
CA ILE A 44 9.91 1.67 -14.50
C ILE A 44 10.02 2.68 -15.63
N LEU A 45 11.11 3.44 -15.67
CA LEU A 45 11.38 4.43 -16.72
C LEU A 45 12.14 3.82 -17.90
N HIS A 46 13.02 2.87 -17.60
CA HIS A 46 13.83 2.18 -18.60
C HIS A 46 14.26 0.81 -18.09
N GLU A 47 14.36 -0.14 -19.01
CA GLU A 47 14.90 -1.46 -18.77
C GLU A 47 15.68 -1.96 -19.99
N MET A 48 16.76 -2.71 -19.75
CA MET A 48 17.52 -3.36 -20.82
C MET A 48 18.38 -4.51 -20.31
N THR A 49 18.70 -5.44 -21.22
CA THR A 49 19.78 -6.41 -21.01
C THR A 49 21.14 -5.74 -21.20
N ILE A 50 22.09 -6.06 -20.32
CA ILE A 50 23.45 -5.55 -20.36
C ILE A 50 24.27 -6.39 -21.34
N GLN A 51 24.95 -5.72 -22.27
CA GLN A 51 25.78 -6.36 -23.28
C GLN A 51 26.99 -7.04 -22.65
N GLU A 52 27.40 -8.20 -23.18
CA GLU A 52 28.45 -9.05 -22.59
C GLU A 52 29.77 -8.28 -22.33
N GLU A 53 30.15 -7.41 -23.27
CA GLU A 53 31.35 -6.58 -23.20
C GLU A 53 31.35 -5.64 -21.97
N GLN A 54 30.17 -5.17 -21.56
CA GLN A 54 30.01 -4.24 -20.43
C GLN A 54 29.95 -4.94 -19.08
N ARG A 55 29.58 -6.24 -19.05
CA ARG A 55 29.27 -6.95 -17.79
C ARG A 55 30.46 -7.04 -16.84
N LYS A 56 31.66 -7.33 -17.36
CA LYS A 56 32.88 -7.47 -16.55
C LYS A 56 33.33 -6.13 -15.96
N THR A 57 33.35 -5.08 -16.78
CA THR A 57 33.69 -3.72 -16.34
C THR A 57 32.69 -3.23 -15.30
N LEU A 58 31.39 -3.48 -15.52
CA LEU A 58 30.36 -3.10 -14.58
C LEU A 58 30.44 -3.89 -13.27
N ALA A 59 30.73 -5.19 -13.32
CA ALA A 59 30.94 -6.01 -12.12
C ALA A 59 32.09 -5.47 -11.27
N GLN A 60 33.24 -5.16 -11.89
CA GLN A 60 34.38 -4.59 -11.19
C GLN A 60 34.07 -3.24 -10.53
N TRP A 61 33.30 -2.40 -11.21
CA TRP A 61 32.88 -1.11 -10.67
C TRP A 61 31.92 -1.28 -9.48
N ILE A 62 30.89 -2.13 -9.63
CA ILE A 62 29.94 -2.44 -8.55
C ILE A 62 30.66 -3.02 -7.34
N ASP A 63 31.54 -4.00 -7.54
CA ASP A 63 32.27 -4.65 -6.44
C ASP A 63 33.20 -3.63 -5.73
N GLY A 64 33.78 -2.68 -6.46
CA GLY A 64 34.53 -1.56 -5.87
C GLY A 64 33.68 -0.62 -5.00
N VAL A 65 32.41 -0.44 -5.34
CA VAL A 65 31.45 0.37 -4.56
C VAL A 65 30.83 -0.44 -3.40
N GLU A 66 30.66 -1.77 -3.56
CA GLU A 66 30.09 -2.69 -2.56
C GLU A 66 31.07 -3.12 -1.46
N GLN A 67 32.39 -2.97 -1.63
CA GLN A 67 33.41 -3.34 -0.63
C GLN A 67 33.24 -2.71 0.78
N VAL A 68 32.27 -1.81 0.96
CA VAL A 68 31.87 -1.24 2.26
C VAL A 68 30.81 -2.09 2.98
N SER A 69 30.21 -3.12 2.34
CA SER A 69 29.11 -3.92 2.90
C SER A 69 29.33 -5.43 2.71
N GLU A 70 30.17 -6.03 3.54
CA GLU A 70 30.28 -7.48 3.70
C GLU A 70 28.94 -8.08 4.16
N LYS A 71 28.14 -8.68 3.26
CA LYS A 71 26.92 -9.38 3.68
C LYS A 71 26.74 -10.78 3.11
N TRP A 72 27.37 -11.16 2.01
CA TRP A 72 27.09 -12.46 1.38
C TRP A 72 28.37 -13.15 0.87
N PRO A 73 28.51 -14.47 1.08
CA PRO A 73 29.71 -15.23 0.70
C PRO A 73 29.80 -15.56 -0.80
N ASP A 74 28.69 -15.46 -1.55
CA ASP A 74 28.61 -15.84 -2.97
C ASP A 74 28.08 -14.68 -3.82
N ASN A 75 28.82 -14.37 -4.90
CA ASN A 75 28.42 -13.36 -5.87
C ASN A 75 27.40 -13.98 -6.82
N ALA A 76 26.22 -13.35 -6.97
CA ALA A 76 25.11 -13.88 -7.74
C ALA A 76 25.31 -13.92 -9.29
N GLY A 77 26.56 -13.97 -9.74
CA GLY A 77 27.01 -13.86 -11.12
C GLY A 77 27.29 -12.43 -11.57
N LEU A 78 27.52 -12.29 -12.88
CA LEU A 78 27.74 -10.99 -13.52
C LEU A 78 26.45 -10.17 -13.61
N PRO A 79 26.52 -8.83 -13.69
CA PRO A 79 25.36 -7.99 -13.97
C PRO A 79 24.87 -8.25 -15.40
N VAL A 80 23.58 -8.53 -15.57
CA VAL A 80 22.97 -8.90 -16.87
C VAL A 80 21.76 -8.08 -17.24
N TYR A 81 21.15 -7.38 -16.30
CA TYR A 81 19.96 -6.58 -16.56
C TYR A 81 20.03 -5.27 -15.80
N PHE A 82 19.50 -4.21 -16.40
CA PHE A 82 19.55 -2.85 -15.90
C PHE A 82 18.14 -2.28 -15.87
N LEU A 83 17.75 -1.69 -14.73
CA LEU A 83 16.48 -1.01 -14.53
C LEU A 83 16.72 0.41 -14.03
N VAL A 84 15.97 1.36 -14.58
CA VAL A 84 15.81 2.71 -14.03
C VAL A 84 14.39 2.83 -13.54
N VAL A 85 14.22 3.13 -12.26
CA VAL A 85 12.91 3.29 -11.61
C VAL A 85 12.76 4.68 -11.04
N HIS A 86 11.52 5.11 -10.86
CA HIS A 86 11.19 6.42 -10.28
C HIS A 86 10.03 6.30 -9.30
N ASP A 87 10.22 6.86 -8.11
CA ASP A 87 9.20 7.07 -7.10
C ASP A 87 8.90 8.57 -7.04
N VAL A 88 7.73 8.98 -7.54
CA VAL A 88 7.27 10.38 -7.53
C VAL A 88 7.04 10.97 -6.12
N HIS A 89 7.15 10.14 -5.08
CA HIS A 89 6.99 10.57 -3.69
C HIS A 89 7.92 9.73 -2.78
N PRO A 90 9.24 9.90 -2.91
CA PRO A 90 10.21 9.07 -2.20
C PRO A 90 10.08 9.25 -0.68
N VAL A 91 10.37 8.18 0.07
CA VAL A 91 10.42 8.24 1.53
C VAL A 91 11.86 8.49 1.94
N MET A 92 12.18 9.76 2.20
CA MET A 92 13.52 10.13 2.66
C MET A 92 13.74 9.57 4.06
N GLU A 93 14.89 8.93 4.30
CA GLU A 93 15.25 8.51 5.66
C GLU A 93 15.39 9.74 6.59
N GLN A 94 14.85 9.66 7.80
CA GLN A 94 15.03 10.71 8.81
C GLN A 94 16.51 10.80 9.18
N PRO A 95 17.11 12.00 9.22
CA PRO A 95 18.52 12.16 9.55
C PRO A 95 18.78 11.88 11.04
N SER A 96 18.95 10.60 11.41
CA SER A 96 19.52 10.25 12.71
C SER A 96 21.05 10.41 12.64
N SER A 97 21.52 11.63 12.96
CA SER A 97 22.93 12.03 13.18
C SER A 97 23.95 11.78 12.06
N ARG A 98 24.53 12.89 11.55
CA ARG A 98 25.77 13.05 10.74
C ARG A 98 25.97 12.10 9.54
N GLU A 99 25.89 12.68 8.34
CA GLU A 99 26.56 12.29 7.08
C GLU A 99 27.31 10.94 7.10
N ALA A 100 26.57 9.84 7.17
CA ALA A 100 27.13 8.51 6.97
C ALA A 100 27.24 8.28 5.45
N PRO A 101 28.43 7.99 4.89
CA PRO A 101 28.54 7.54 3.51
C PRO A 101 27.72 6.25 3.32
N GLY A 102 26.88 6.22 2.29
CA GLY A 102 25.99 5.07 2.00
C GLY A 102 24.51 5.24 2.37
N ARG A 103 24.06 6.46 2.72
CA ARG A 103 22.64 6.77 2.93
C ARG A 103 21.83 6.48 1.66
N ILE A 104 20.66 5.87 1.84
CA ILE A 104 19.72 5.62 0.75
C ILE A 104 18.68 6.75 0.71
N ASP A 105 18.55 7.40 -0.45
CA ASP A 105 17.67 8.56 -0.61
C ASP A 105 16.19 8.16 -0.55
N ASN A 106 15.84 6.90 -0.84
CA ASN A 106 14.47 6.39 -0.76
C ASN A 106 14.39 5.07 0.01
N ALA A 107 13.90 5.12 1.25
CA ALA A 107 13.74 3.97 2.14
C ALA A 107 12.84 2.86 1.58
N ARG A 108 11.98 3.16 0.58
CA ARG A 108 11.19 2.11 -0.09
C ARG A 108 12.05 1.13 -0.89
N LEU A 109 13.19 1.58 -1.42
CA LEU A 109 14.12 0.72 -2.15
C LEU A 109 14.69 -0.38 -1.25
N LEU A 110 15.05 -0.04 -0.01
CA LEU A 110 15.48 -1.00 1.01
C LEU A 110 14.41 -2.05 1.32
N THR A 111 13.14 -1.62 1.34
CA THR A 111 12.02 -2.54 1.56
C THR A 111 11.88 -3.52 0.39
N VAL A 112 11.95 -3.02 -0.85
CA VAL A 112 11.92 -3.85 -2.06
C VAL A 112 13.09 -4.84 -2.08
N GLU A 113 14.31 -4.38 -1.83
CA GLU A 113 15.51 -5.21 -1.75
C GLU A 113 15.36 -6.30 -0.67
N THR A 114 14.93 -5.92 0.54
CA THR A 114 14.77 -6.85 1.66
C THR A 114 13.77 -7.95 1.32
N LEU A 115 12.61 -7.60 0.74
CA LEU A 115 11.59 -8.57 0.36
C LEU A 115 12.04 -9.48 -0.78
N LEU A 116 12.76 -8.95 -1.76
CA LEU A 116 13.34 -9.74 -2.83
C LEU A 116 14.37 -10.73 -2.26
N ASN A 117 15.29 -10.25 -1.41
CA ASN A 117 16.29 -11.08 -0.74
C ASN A 117 15.64 -12.21 0.07
N GLN A 118 14.61 -11.91 0.86
CA GLN A 118 13.84 -12.92 1.58
C GLN A 118 13.24 -13.98 0.65
N LYS A 119 12.74 -13.57 -0.52
CA LYS A 119 12.15 -14.49 -1.50
C LYS A 119 13.21 -15.38 -2.16
N VAL A 120 14.31 -14.79 -2.61
CA VAL A 120 15.43 -15.46 -3.29
C VAL A 120 16.13 -16.45 -2.36
N ASN A 121 16.31 -16.05 -1.11
CA ASN A 121 17.06 -16.80 -0.11
C ASN A 121 16.19 -17.69 0.79
N LYS A 122 14.89 -17.80 0.51
CA LYS A 122 13.97 -18.64 1.27
C LYS A 122 14.40 -20.11 1.21
N GLY A 123 14.69 -20.69 2.38
CA GLY A 123 15.06 -22.10 2.51
C GLY A 123 16.53 -22.41 2.18
N ARG A 124 17.36 -21.39 1.91
CA ARG A 124 18.80 -21.53 1.71
C ARG A 124 19.56 -21.49 3.03
N SER A 125 20.67 -22.22 3.13
CA SER A 125 21.62 -22.06 4.22
C SER A 125 22.42 -20.76 4.08
N SER A 126 23.01 -20.27 5.17
CA SER A 126 23.78 -19.01 5.16
C SER A 126 24.94 -18.99 4.16
N GLN A 127 25.51 -20.15 3.81
CA GLN A 127 26.59 -20.28 2.83
C GLN A 127 26.11 -20.19 1.38
N GLU A 128 24.82 -20.39 1.13
CA GLU A 128 24.22 -20.40 -0.22
C GLU A 128 23.46 -19.11 -0.54
N GLN A 129 23.39 -18.18 0.43
CA GLN A 129 22.70 -16.92 0.29
C GLN A 129 23.52 -15.94 -0.54
N TYR A 130 22.83 -15.16 -1.37
CA TYR A 130 23.44 -14.16 -2.25
C TYR A 130 22.54 -12.94 -2.41
N SER A 131 23.12 -11.83 -2.86
CA SER A 131 22.38 -10.64 -3.29
C SER A 131 22.05 -10.72 -4.78
N PRO A 132 20.77 -10.78 -5.20
CA PRO A 132 20.37 -10.95 -6.59
C PRO A 132 20.57 -9.68 -7.43
N LEU A 133 20.76 -8.53 -6.80
CA LEU A 133 20.89 -7.25 -7.48
C LEU A 133 21.71 -6.25 -6.67
N TYR A 134 22.12 -5.18 -7.33
CA TYR A 134 22.70 -3.97 -6.75
C TYR A 134 21.71 -2.80 -6.91
N LEU A 135 21.66 -1.88 -5.94
CA LEU A 135 20.85 -0.66 -6.01
C LEU A 135 21.73 0.58 -5.83
N SER A 136 21.51 1.60 -6.65
CA SER A 136 22.06 2.94 -6.40
C SER A 136 21.52 3.47 -5.07
N ARG A 137 22.39 4.08 -4.25
CA ARG A 137 21.98 4.53 -2.92
C ARG A 137 21.42 5.93 -2.94
N ASN A 138 22.04 6.81 -3.70
CA ASN A 138 21.67 8.23 -3.76
C ASN A 138 21.60 8.76 -5.20
N THR A 139 21.21 10.02 -5.35
CA THR A 139 21.14 10.73 -6.63
C THR A 139 22.47 10.80 -7.38
N THR A 140 23.60 10.99 -6.68
CA THR A 140 24.94 10.97 -7.28
C THR A 140 25.26 9.61 -7.89
N ASP A 141 25.12 8.53 -7.11
CA ASP A 141 25.34 7.16 -7.58
C ASP A 141 24.46 6.88 -8.80
N THR A 142 23.17 7.24 -8.71
CA THR A 142 22.20 7.07 -9.80
C THR A 142 22.69 7.74 -11.08
N PHE A 143 23.15 8.99 -10.99
CA PHE A 143 23.64 9.72 -12.15
C PHE A 143 24.91 9.11 -12.75
N GLU A 144 25.84 8.63 -11.93
CA GLU A 144 27.04 7.92 -12.40
C GLU A 144 26.68 6.67 -13.21
N PHE A 145 25.77 5.83 -12.69
CA PHE A 145 25.28 4.65 -13.41
C PHE A 145 24.63 5.02 -14.75
N LEU A 146 23.80 6.08 -14.77
CA LEU A 146 23.14 6.53 -15.99
C LEU A 146 24.15 7.00 -17.04
N ASN A 147 25.16 7.78 -16.65
CA ASN A 147 26.22 8.24 -17.55
C ASN A 147 27.06 7.09 -18.11
N GLN A 148 27.30 6.06 -17.31
CA GLN A 148 28.15 4.94 -17.73
C GLN A 148 27.41 3.95 -18.64
N ILE A 149 26.13 3.65 -18.36
CA ILE A 149 25.41 2.57 -19.04
C ILE A 149 24.50 3.11 -20.14
N VAL A 150 23.79 4.22 -19.90
CA VAL A 150 22.78 4.76 -20.81
C VAL A 150 22.85 6.29 -20.99
N PRO A 151 24.02 6.88 -21.30
CA PRO A 151 24.17 8.34 -21.36
C PRO A 151 23.23 8.99 -22.38
N HIS A 152 23.00 8.32 -23.51
CA HIS A 152 22.11 8.76 -24.58
C HIS A 152 20.60 8.74 -24.22
N ARG A 153 20.23 8.21 -23.03
CA ARG A 153 18.84 8.16 -22.54
C ARG A 153 18.53 9.18 -21.47
N ILE A 154 19.53 9.89 -20.93
CA ILE A 154 19.37 10.80 -19.78
C ILE A 154 18.26 11.84 -20.03
N ASP A 155 18.22 12.49 -21.19
CA ASP A 155 17.19 13.50 -21.48
C ASP A 155 15.77 12.90 -21.53
N LYS A 156 15.63 11.66 -22.03
CA LYS A 156 14.35 10.95 -22.04
C LYS A 156 13.91 10.59 -20.62
N LEU A 157 14.84 10.13 -19.78
CA LEU A 157 14.58 9.81 -18.38
C LEU A 157 14.18 11.05 -17.58
N ARG A 158 14.89 12.18 -17.78
CA ARG A 158 14.54 13.49 -17.21
C ARG A 158 13.12 13.91 -17.57
N THR A 159 12.81 13.88 -18.87
CA THR A 159 11.47 14.26 -19.37
C THR A 159 10.39 13.36 -18.77
N ALA A 160 10.63 12.05 -18.68
CA ALA A 160 9.68 11.11 -18.09
C ALA A 160 9.48 11.35 -16.58
N SER A 161 10.56 11.55 -15.82
CA SER A 161 10.51 11.86 -14.39
C SER A 161 9.71 13.14 -14.12
N GLN A 162 10.04 14.23 -14.83
CA GLN A 162 9.33 15.51 -14.70
C GLN A 162 7.84 15.40 -15.04
N ARG A 163 7.50 14.66 -16.10
CA ARG A 163 6.11 14.38 -16.46
C ARG A 163 5.37 13.64 -15.35
N TYR A 164 5.97 12.60 -14.78
CA TYR A 164 5.36 11.84 -13.69
C TYR A 164 5.19 12.67 -12.41
N ASN A 165 6.18 13.50 -12.07
CA ASN A 165 6.06 14.43 -10.94
C ASN A 165 4.93 15.42 -11.16
N MET A 166 4.78 15.97 -12.36
CA MET A 166 3.68 16.89 -12.70
C MET A 166 2.32 16.20 -12.63
N GLN A 167 2.19 14.97 -13.12
CA GLN A 167 0.94 14.19 -13.06
C GLN A 167 0.51 13.84 -11.63
N PHE A 168 1.46 13.72 -10.70
CA PHE A 168 1.18 13.44 -9.29
C PHE A 168 0.96 14.70 -8.44
N ARG A 169 1.05 15.90 -9.03
CA ARG A 169 0.72 17.15 -8.32
C ARG A 169 -0.78 17.24 -8.10
N THR A 170 -1.14 17.72 -6.93
CA THR A 170 -2.53 18.00 -6.59
C THR A 170 -2.92 19.34 -7.21
N PRO A 171 -4.05 19.41 -7.94
CA PRO A 171 -4.42 20.60 -8.71
C PRO A 171 -4.98 21.74 -7.86
N TYR A 172 -5.28 21.48 -6.59
CA TYR A 172 -5.86 22.43 -5.64
C TYR A 172 -4.84 22.82 -4.55
N PRO A 173 -4.98 24.01 -3.94
CA PRO A 173 -4.21 24.38 -2.76
C PRO A 173 -4.34 23.33 -1.65
N VAL A 174 -3.22 22.77 -1.22
CA VAL A 174 -3.17 21.74 -0.16
C VAL A 174 -3.17 22.43 1.20
N LEU A 175 -4.17 22.11 2.01
CA LEU A 175 -4.31 22.60 3.38
C LEU A 175 -3.63 21.65 4.38
N ALA A 176 -3.66 20.34 4.13
CA ALA A 176 -2.96 19.33 4.94
C ALA A 176 -2.73 18.02 4.16
N ASP A 177 -1.62 17.34 4.45
CA ASP A 177 -1.41 15.95 4.02
C ASP A 177 -2.08 14.99 5.02
N LEU A 178 -2.98 14.14 4.52
CA LEU A 178 -3.72 13.12 5.28
C LEU A 178 -3.26 11.70 4.94
N SER A 179 -2.19 11.57 4.16
CA SER A 179 -1.69 10.29 3.68
C SER A 179 -1.08 9.47 4.82
N LYS A 180 -1.49 8.20 4.93
CA LYS A 180 -0.85 7.23 5.83
C LYS A 180 0.32 6.51 5.14
N GLN A 181 0.05 5.94 3.96
CA GLN A 181 1.03 5.21 3.15
C GLN A 181 0.85 5.56 1.68
N VAL A 182 1.80 6.30 1.10
CA VAL A 182 1.72 6.78 -0.29
C VAL A 182 2.25 5.73 -1.28
N CYS A 183 1.63 4.55 -1.35
CA CYS A 183 2.05 3.50 -2.30
C CYS A 183 1.42 3.68 -3.69
N ARG A 184 0.12 4.01 -3.76
CA ARG A 184 -0.62 4.17 -5.03
C ARG A 184 -1.14 5.58 -5.23
N ALA A 185 -1.57 6.20 -4.15
CA ALA A 185 -2.11 7.55 -4.13
C ALA A 185 -1.67 8.26 -2.85
N LYS A 186 -1.70 9.59 -2.89
CA LYS A 186 -1.71 10.44 -1.69
C LYS A 186 -3.13 10.96 -1.46
N VAL A 187 -3.44 11.28 -0.21
CA VAL A 187 -4.72 11.83 0.20
C VAL A 187 -4.45 13.14 0.92
N GLU A 188 -5.00 14.22 0.42
CA GLU A 188 -4.77 15.58 0.93
C GLU A 188 -6.10 16.28 1.19
N LEU A 189 -6.11 17.09 2.23
CA LEU A 189 -7.15 18.10 2.44
C LEU A 189 -6.83 19.29 1.54
N VAL A 190 -7.80 19.74 0.75
CA VAL A 190 -7.62 20.82 -0.21
C VAL A 190 -8.68 21.91 -0.07
N GLU A 191 -8.33 23.13 -0.50
CA GLU A 191 -9.29 24.19 -0.76
C GLU A 191 -9.90 23.99 -2.17
N PHE A 192 -11.12 23.49 -2.22
CA PHE A 192 -11.88 23.23 -3.44
C PHE A 192 -13.00 24.26 -3.59
N HIS A 193 -12.81 25.21 -4.51
CA HIS A 193 -13.75 26.29 -4.81
C HIS A 193 -14.25 27.07 -3.56
N GLY A 194 -13.34 27.38 -2.63
CA GLY A 194 -13.64 28.11 -1.40
C GLY A 194 -14.24 27.25 -0.28
N THR A 195 -14.27 25.92 -0.45
CA THR A 195 -14.72 24.97 0.57
C THR A 195 -13.66 23.89 0.79
N GLU A 196 -13.67 23.23 1.95
CA GLU A 196 -12.75 22.12 2.20
C GLU A 196 -13.24 20.82 1.55
N ALA A 197 -12.34 20.12 0.86
CA ALA A 197 -12.61 18.80 0.27
C ALA A 197 -11.39 17.87 0.41
N ILE A 198 -11.60 16.58 0.13
CA ILE A 198 -10.52 15.60 0.09
C ILE A 198 -10.13 15.33 -1.36
N CYS A 199 -8.85 15.50 -1.68
CA CYS A 199 -8.29 15.12 -2.97
C CYS A 199 -7.44 13.85 -2.80
N LYS A 200 -7.79 12.79 -3.54
CA LYS A 200 -6.96 11.59 -3.67
C LYS A 200 -6.28 11.63 -5.02
N THR A 201 -4.96 11.80 -5.04
CA THR A 201 -4.14 11.91 -6.25
C THR A 201 -3.36 10.61 -6.43
N PHE A 202 -3.56 9.94 -7.56
CA PHE A 202 -2.99 8.65 -7.91
C PHE A 202 -1.68 8.82 -8.68
N ARG A 203 -0.73 7.94 -8.42
CA ARG A 203 0.54 7.91 -9.16
C ARG A 203 0.29 7.54 -10.62
N PRO A 204 1.13 8.02 -11.54
CA PRO A 204 1.10 7.55 -12.93
C PRO A 204 1.18 6.02 -13.02
N GLY A 205 0.38 5.41 -13.91
CA GLY A 205 0.26 3.95 -14.02
C GLY A 205 -0.66 3.30 -12.98
N ARG A 206 -1.31 4.09 -12.12
CA ARG A 206 -2.28 3.65 -11.10
C ARG A 206 -3.72 4.08 -11.42
N GLU A 207 -3.98 4.46 -12.66
CA GLU A 207 -5.28 4.96 -13.13
C GLU A 207 -6.39 3.93 -12.91
N ARG A 208 -6.10 2.62 -13.03
CA ARG A 208 -7.06 1.55 -12.72
C ARG A 208 -7.64 1.60 -11.30
N TYR A 209 -6.91 2.16 -10.34
CA TYR A 209 -7.40 2.32 -8.96
C TYR A 209 -8.31 3.54 -8.82
N LEU A 210 -8.00 4.62 -9.54
CA LEU A 210 -8.87 5.79 -9.70
C LEU A 210 -10.20 5.39 -10.36
N GLU A 211 -10.13 4.64 -11.46
CA GLU A 211 -11.30 4.15 -12.18
C GLU A 211 -12.22 3.33 -11.27
N ARG A 212 -11.66 2.46 -10.42
CA ARG A 212 -12.44 1.68 -9.43
C ARG A 212 -13.10 2.56 -8.37
N GLU A 213 -12.41 3.58 -7.88
CA GLU A 213 -12.97 4.51 -6.90
C GLU A 213 -14.14 5.32 -7.45
N VAL A 214 -14.03 5.73 -8.72
CA VAL A 214 -15.11 6.42 -9.44
C VAL A 214 -16.27 5.46 -9.67
N GLN A 215 -15.99 4.29 -10.27
CA GLN A 215 -17.00 3.27 -10.56
C GLN A 215 -17.73 2.82 -9.29
N ALA A 216 -17.02 2.63 -8.17
CA ALA A 216 -17.64 2.28 -6.90
C ALA A 216 -18.64 3.34 -6.45
N ARG A 217 -18.29 4.62 -6.54
CA ARG A 217 -19.17 5.72 -6.15
C ARG A 217 -20.38 5.86 -7.07
N GLU A 218 -20.21 5.59 -8.36
CA GLU A 218 -21.32 5.56 -9.31
C GLU A 218 -22.29 4.40 -9.02
N LEU A 219 -21.76 3.18 -8.88
CA LEU A 219 -22.56 1.98 -8.54
C LEU A 219 -23.21 2.08 -7.16
N GLY A 220 -22.56 2.77 -6.24
CA GLY A 220 -22.98 2.99 -4.86
C GLY A 220 -23.75 4.29 -4.64
N ALA A 221 -24.07 5.07 -5.68
CA ALA A 221 -24.62 6.43 -5.53
C ALA A 221 -25.93 6.50 -4.72
N SER A 222 -26.70 5.42 -4.68
CA SER A 222 -27.93 5.32 -3.88
C SER A 222 -27.69 5.02 -2.39
N LEU A 223 -26.47 4.63 -2.01
CA LEU A 223 -26.12 4.28 -0.63
C LEU A 223 -25.69 5.54 0.12
N PRO A 224 -26.33 5.88 1.27
CA PRO A 224 -25.90 7.01 2.07
C PRO A 224 -24.49 6.83 2.64
N GLU A 225 -24.00 5.59 2.75
CA GLU A 225 -22.66 5.27 3.23
C GLU A 225 -21.56 5.55 2.21
N VAL A 226 -21.88 5.76 0.94
CA VAL A 226 -20.87 6.03 -0.10
C VAL A 226 -20.55 7.52 -0.12
N SER A 227 -19.26 7.85 -0.09
CA SER A 227 -18.79 9.24 -0.13
C SER A 227 -19.13 9.92 -1.45
N ARG A 228 -19.62 11.16 -1.39
CA ARG A 228 -20.04 11.92 -2.57
C ARG A 228 -18.83 12.41 -3.36
N LEU A 229 -18.81 12.07 -4.65
CA LEU A 229 -17.83 12.56 -5.61
C LEU A 229 -18.15 14.02 -5.99
N LEU A 230 -17.12 14.86 -6.01
CA LEU A 230 -17.20 16.28 -6.39
C LEU A 230 -16.57 16.52 -7.76
N GLU A 231 -15.42 15.90 -8.03
CA GLU A 231 -14.71 16.02 -9.30
C GLU A 231 -13.88 14.77 -9.59
N VAL A 232 -13.69 14.47 -10.88
CA VAL A 232 -12.74 13.47 -11.37
C VAL A 232 -11.84 14.13 -12.39
N GLY A 233 -10.54 14.05 -12.17
CA GLY A 233 -9.53 14.41 -13.16
C GLY A 233 -8.74 13.21 -13.67
N PRO A 234 -7.70 13.43 -14.48
CA PRO A 234 -6.94 12.33 -15.11
C PRO A 234 -6.20 11.43 -14.13
N HIS A 235 -5.71 12.01 -13.03
CA HIS A 235 -4.90 11.30 -12.02
C HIS A 235 -5.39 11.59 -10.59
N TYR A 236 -6.59 12.15 -10.42
CA TYR A 236 -7.11 12.47 -9.11
C TYR A 236 -8.63 12.39 -9.09
N LEU A 237 -9.16 12.29 -7.88
CA LEU A 237 -10.57 12.52 -7.61
C LEU A 237 -10.69 13.46 -6.40
N VAL A 238 -11.76 14.25 -6.38
CA VAL A 238 -12.14 15.10 -5.24
C VAL A 238 -13.47 14.59 -4.72
N PHE A 239 -13.56 14.40 -3.41
CA PHE A 239 -14.79 14.00 -2.73
C PHE A 239 -15.01 14.82 -1.47
N GLU A 240 -16.26 14.80 -1.03
CA GLU A 240 -16.71 15.56 0.13
C GLU A 240 -15.91 15.20 1.39
N ARG A 241 -15.51 16.24 2.14
CA ARG A 241 -14.92 16.07 3.45
C ARG A 241 -16.00 15.74 4.48
N TYR A 242 -15.77 14.69 5.25
CA TYR A 242 -16.62 14.31 6.37
C TYR A 242 -15.91 14.55 7.71
N SER A 243 -16.68 14.91 8.74
CA SER A 243 -16.18 15.03 10.10
C SER A 243 -15.85 13.64 10.61
N ASN A 244 -14.60 13.35 10.99
CA ASN A 244 -14.24 12.04 11.55
C ASN A 244 -14.49 11.99 13.06
N SER A 245 -15.74 11.69 13.45
CA SER A 245 -16.17 11.55 14.84
C SER A 245 -16.29 10.08 15.28
N MET A 246 -15.53 9.17 14.68
CA MET A 246 -15.64 7.72 14.96
C MET A 246 -15.50 7.40 16.45
N GLU A 247 -14.55 8.02 17.15
CA GLU A 247 -14.31 7.80 18.59
C GLU A 247 -15.54 8.06 19.47
N ARG A 248 -16.47 8.94 19.03
CA ARG A 248 -17.68 9.27 19.80
C ARG A 248 -18.71 8.12 19.81
N ILE A 249 -18.63 7.22 18.83
CA ILE A 249 -19.56 6.08 18.70
C ILE A 249 -18.91 4.74 19.09
N LEU A 250 -17.59 4.70 19.31
CA LEU A 250 -16.88 3.49 19.70
C LEU A 250 -17.12 3.18 21.18
N SER A 251 -18.02 2.24 21.43
CA SER A 251 -18.43 1.83 22.78
C SER A 251 -19.06 0.43 22.78
N PRO A 252 -18.84 -0.39 23.83
CA PRO A 252 -17.93 -0.15 24.96
C PRO A 252 -16.45 -0.29 24.56
N ARG A 253 -15.54 0.22 25.40
CA ARG A 253 -14.12 -0.14 25.33
C ARG A 253 -13.91 -1.52 25.93
N ALA A 254 -13.39 -2.45 25.12
CA ALA A 254 -13.10 -3.81 25.55
C ALA A 254 -11.61 -3.96 25.87
N PRO A 255 -11.18 -4.87 26.77
CA PRO A 255 -9.77 -5.04 27.10
C PRO A 255 -8.87 -5.35 25.89
N PHE A 256 -9.40 -6.03 24.88
CA PHE A 256 -8.70 -6.35 23.63
C PHE A 256 -8.91 -5.32 22.52
N SER A 257 -9.68 -4.26 22.79
CA SER A 257 -9.98 -3.19 21.84
C SER A 257 -9.81 -1.83 22.53
N PRO A 258 -8.58 -1.30 22.59
CA PRO A 258 -8.30 -0.04 23.26
C PRO A 258 -9.06 1.14 22.64
N HIS A 259 -9.47 1.02 21.37
CA HIS A 259 -10.21 2.04 20.63
C HIS A 259 -11.73 1.97 20.85
N GLY A 260 -12.26 0.84 21.33
CA GLY A 260 -13.69 0.61 21.50
C GLY A 260 -14.38 -0.11 20.33
N LEU A 261 -15.57 -0.63 20.60
CA LEU A 261 -16.33 -1.43 19.63
C LEU A 261 -17.24 -0.55 18.77
N LEU A 262 -17.33 -0.89 17.48
CA LEU A 262 -18.32 -0.37 16.56
C LEU A 262 -19.74 -0.71 17.05
N PRO A 263 -20.68 0.24 17.00
CA PRO A 263 -22.08 -0.04 17.22
C PRO A 263 -22.60 -1.14 16.30
N ILE A 264 -23.56 -1.93 16.78
CA ILE A 264 -24.17 -3.02 15.98
C ILE A 264 -24.79 -2.45 14.69
N TRP A 265 -25.40 -1.26 14.75
CA TRP A 265 -25.97 -0.62 13.57
C TRP A 265 -24.91 -0.33 12.50
N THR A 266 -23.66 -0.02 12.87
CA THR A 266 -22.56 0.21 11.92
C THR A 266 -22.23 -1.07 11.17
N ILE A 267 -22.19 -2.20 11.88
CA ILE A 267 -22.01 -3.53 11.28
C ILE A 267 -23.15 -3.83 10.31
N GLU A 268 -24.39 -3.56 10.69
CA GLU A 268 -25.56 -3.72 9.81
C GLU A 268 -25.46 -2.88 8.53
N ARG A 269 -24.96 -1.64 8.61
CA ARG A 269 -24.73 -0.79 7.44
C ARG A 269 -23.64 -1.33 6.54
N VAL A 270 -22.48 -1.69 7.09
CA VAL A 270 -21.38 -2.30 6.33
C VAL A 270 -21.85 -3.55 5.57
N ARG A 271 -22.68 -4.39 6.21
CA ARG A 271 -23.30 -5.56 5.56
C ARG A 271 -24.14 -5.19 4.36
N ALA A 272 -24.97 -4.16 4.50
CA ALA A 272 -25.83 -3.70 3.42
C ALA A 272 -25.00 -3.22 2.23
N VAL A 273 -23.91 -2.49 2.49
CA VAL A 273 -22.97 -2.04 1.45
C VAL A 273 -22.30 -3.22 0.75
N ILE A 274 -21.76 -4.19 1.49
CA ILE A 274 -21.12 -5.38 0.89
C ILE A 274 -22.14 -6.14 0.02
N LEU A 275 -23.36 -6.37 0.54
CA LEU A 275 -24.41 -7.06 -0.23
C LEU A 275 -24.83 -6.29 -1.48
N HIS A 276 -24.87 -4.96 -1.42
CA HIS A 276 -25.17 -4.12 -2.58
C HIS A 276 -24.18 -4.38 -3.71
N TYR A 277 -22.88 -4.27 -3.44
CA TYR A 277 -21.87 -4.50 -4.47
C TYR A 277 -21.84 -5.95 -4.95
N ARG A 278 -22.03 -6.94 -4.07
CA ARG A 278 -22.07 -8.35 -4.48
C ARG A 278 -23.25 -8.69 -5.38
N ARG A 279 -24.41 -8.05 -5.19
CA ARG A 279 -25.55 -8.17 -6.11
C ARG A 279 -25.27 -7.58 -7.49
N LEU A 280 -24.39 -6.59 -7.56
CA LEU A 280 -23.92 -6.02 -8.83
C LEU A 280 -22.75 -6.80 -9.43
N GLY A 281 -22.37 -7.94 -8.84
CA GLY A 281 -21.26 -8.77 -9.31
C GLY A 281 -19.87 -8.22 -8.92
N TYR A 282 -19.76 -7.43 -7.84
CA TYR A 282 -18.49 -6.89 -7.34
C TYR A 282 -18.15 -7.43 -5.93
N GLU A 283 -16.86 -7.52 -5.63
CA GLU A 283 -16.34 -7.87 -4.31
C GLU A 283 -15.62 -6.67 -3.68
N CYS A 284 -16.02 -6.32 -2.45
CA CYS A 284 -15.32 -5.34 -1.63
C CYS A 284 -14.05 -5.98 -1.06
N ILE A 285 -12.93 -5.87 -1.78
CA ILE A 285 -11.63 -6.28 -1.29
C ILE A 285 -11.07 -5.15 -0.43
N ASP A 286 -10.45 -5.52 0.69
CA ASP A 286 -9.85 -4.59 1.65
C ASP A 286 -10.77 -3.60 2.35
N LEU A 287 -12.09 -3.79 2.32
CA LEU A 287 -12.96 -3.01 3.21
C LEU A 287 -12.66 -3.39 4.66
N THR A 288 -12.15 -2.44 5.43
CA THR A 288 -11.78 -2.57 6.84
C THR A 288 -12.43 -1.47 7.69
N PRO A 289 -12.38 -1.58 9.04
CA PRO A 289 -12.81 -0.49 9.92
C PRO A 289 -12.04 0.82 9.72
N GLN A 290 -10.85 0.81 9.12
CA GLN A 290 -10.06 2.02 8.87
C GLN A 290 -10.61 2.87 7.73
N ASP A 291 -11.45 2.27 6.88
CA ASP A 291 -12.10 2.93 5.74
C ASP A 291 -13.45 3.52 6.13
N LEU A 292 -13.82 3.44 7.42
CA LEU A 292 -15.06 3.96 7.97
C LEU A 292 -14.83 5.32 8.61
N ILE A 293 -15.67 6.28 8.27
CA ILE A 293 -15.79 7.59 8.92
C ILE A 293 -17.21 7.72 9.49
N TYR A 294 -17.35 8.35 10.65
CA TYR A 294 -18.65 8.72 11.18
C TYR A 294 -18.78 10.24 11.27
N ASP A 295 -19.66 10.80 10.44
CA ASP A 295 -20.06 12.19 10.48
C ASP A 295 -21.38 12.32 11.28
N PRO A 296 -21.46 13.17 12.32
CA PRO A 296 -22.67 13.32 13.12
C PRO A 296 -23.90 13.79 12.35
N CYS A 297 -23.72 14.50 11.22
CA CYS A 297 -24.80 15.02 10.39
C CYS A 297 -25.15 14.05 9.26
N GLN A 298 -24.15 13.38 8.69
CA GLN A 298 -24.31 12.54 7.50
C GLN A 298 -24.28 11.03 7.75
N GLY A 299 -23.97 10.61 8.98
CA GLY A 299 -23.89 9.22 9.37
C GLY A 299 -22.56 8.55 9.00
N LEU A 300 -22.63 7.24 8.79
CA LEU A 300 -21.48 6.43 8.41
C LEU A 300 -21.09 6.71 6.96
N LYS A 301 -19.79 6.81 6.67
CA LYS A 301 -19.22 6.96 5.33
C LYS A 301 -18.09 5.97 5.12
N ILE A 302 -17.97 5.46 3.90
CA ILE A 302 -16.86 4.65 3.42
C ILE A 302 -16.05 5.49 2.44
N ILE A 303 -14.75 5.55 2.66
CA ILE A 303 -13.86 6.51 1.99
C ILE A 303 -12.90 5.90 0.97
N ASP A 304 -12.71 4.57 1.00
CA ASP A 304 -11.79 3.88 0.10
C ASP A 304 -12.48 2.70 -0.59
N PHE A 305 -12.45 2.72 -1.92
CA PHE A 305 -12.98 1.68 -2.79
C PHE A 305 -11.96 1.21 -3.84
N GLU A 306 -10.68 1.53 -3.69
CA GLU A 306 -9.67 1.30 -4.74
C GLU A 306 -9.47 -0.18 -5.12
N PHE A 307 -9.90 -1.10 -4.26
CA PHE A 307 -9.87 -2.53 -4.48
C PHE A 307 -11.24 -3.15 -4.77
N LEU A 308 -12.31 -2.36 -4.94
CA LEU A 308 -13.57 -2.88 -5.45
C LEU A 308 -13.34 -3.47 -6.85
N GLN A 309 -13.60 -4.76 -7.01
CA GLN A 309 -13.30 -5.47 -8.25
C GLN A 309 -14.44 -6.40 -8.66
N PRO A 310 -14.62 -6.65 -9.97
CA PRO A 310 -15.57 -7.65 -10.44
C PRO A 310 -15.34 -9.01 -9.77
N GLY A 311 -16.42 -9.59 -9.26
CA GLY A 311 -16.49 -10.97 -8.82
C GLY A 311 -16.72 -11.92 -10.00
N THR A 312 -16.82 -13.22 -9.72
CA THR A 312 -17.11 -14.21 -10.76
C THR A 312 -18.58 -14.22 -11.16
N GLU A 313 -19.47 -13.90 -10.23
CA GLU A 313 -20.93 -13.97 -10.38
C GLU A 313 -21.60 -12.96 -9.43
N GLU A 314 -22.88 -12.67 -9.66
CA GLU A 314 -23.73 -11.97 -8.69
C GLU A 314 -24.02 -12.86 -7.48
N ILE A 315 -23.85 -12.33 -6.27
CA ILE A 315 -23.97 -13.11 -5.03
C ILE A 315 -24.84 -12.39 -4.02
N GLU A 316 -25.94 -13.02 -3.59
CA GLU A 316 -26.92 -12.43 -2.65
C GLU A 316 -26.60 -12.66 -1.17
N THR A 317 -25.51 -13.36 -0.88
CA THR A 317 -25.09 -13.73 0.48
C THR A 317 -23.83 -12.98 0.88
N LEU A 318 -23.56 -12.86 2.18
CA LEU A 318 -22.28 -12.36 2.70
C LEU A 318 -21.24 -13.48 2.85
N LYS A 319 -21.62 -14.75 2.72
CA LYS A 319 -20.68 -15.86 2.87
C LYS A 319 -19.60 -15.79 1.79
N GLY A 320 -18.34 -15.84 2.20
CA GLY A 320 -17.18 -15.81 1.30
C GLY A 320 -16.73 -14.43 0.83
N ASN A 321 -17.38 -13.32 1.24
CA ASN A 321 -16.97 -11.97 0.83
C ASN A 321 -15.53 -11.62 1.27
N TYR A 322 -14.80 -10.85 0.48
CA TYR A 322 -13.37 -10.59 0.76
C TYR A 322 -13.08 -9.50 1.80
N ALA A 323 -14.10 -8.76 2.24
CA ALA A 323 -13.96 -7.86 3.40
C ALA A 323 -13.80 -8.66 4.71
N TRP A 324 -14.50 -9.79 4.84
CA TRP A 324 -14.54 -10.62 6.05
C TRP A 324 -13.93 -12.02 5.92
N TYR A 325 -13.64 -12.46 4.70
CA TYR A 325 -12.92 -13.69 4.43
C TYR A 325 -11.54 -13.38 3.86
N ALA A 326 -10.62 -14.33 3.99
CA ALA A 326 -9.33 -14.23 3.34
C ALA A 326 -9.51 -14.35 1.83
N VAL A 327 -8.77 -13.53 1.09
CA VAL A 327 -8.72 -13.65 -0.36
C VAL A 327 -8.01 -14.95 -0.74
N PRO A 328 -8.58 -15.79 -1.62
CA PRO A 328 -7.94 -17.02 -2.08
C PRO A 328 -6.56 -16.73 -2.70
N SER A 329 -5.58 -17.62 -2.47
CA SER A 329 -4.23 -17.49 -3.05
C SER A 329 -4.20 -17.47 -4.58
N ARG A 330 -5.23 -18.03 -5.21
CA ARG A 330 -5.43 -18.06 -6.67
C ARG A 330 -6.17 -16.84 -7.23
N PHE A 331 -6.50 -15.86 -6.41
CA PHE A 331 -7.16 -14.63 -6.86
C PHE A 331 -6.22 -13.87 -7.80
N LYS A 332 -6.73 -13.49 -8.98
CA LYS A 332 -5.93 -12.86 -10.05
C LYS A 332 -6.03 -11.32 -10.09
N GLY A 333 -6.87 -10.72 -9.25
CA GLY A 333 -7.03 -9.28 -9.19
C GLY A 333 -5.98 -8.59 -8.32
N ASP A 334 -6.06 -7.26 -8.27
CA ASP A 334 -5.17 -6.44 -7.45
C ASP A 334 -5.48 -6.66 -5.96
N LEU A 335 -4.44 -6.62 -5.13
CA LEU A 335 -4.56 -6.81 -3.69
C LEU A 335 -3.75 -5.77 -2.92
N PRO A 336 -4.26 -5.31 -1.76
CA PRO A 336 -3.48 -4.47 -0.85
C PRO A 336 -2.27 -5.25 -0.32
N LEU A 337 -1.26 -4.53 0.17
CA LEU A 337 -0.01 -5.11 0.70
C LEU A 337 -0.25 -6.22 1.74
N LEU A 338 -1.30 -6.08 2.55
CA LEU A 338 -1.63 -6.97 3.67
C LEU A 338 -2.82 -7.91 3.39
N ALA A 339 -3.29 -8.01 2.14
CA ALA A 339 -4.54 -8.72 1.80
C ALA A 339 -4.56 -10.18 2.24
N HIS A 340 -3.41 -10.87 2.12
CA HIS A 340 -3.29 -12.29 2.42
C HIS A 340 -3.04 -12.58 3.90
N GLN A 341 -2.80 -11.55 4.70
CA GLN A 341 -2.37 -11.69 6.10
C GLN A 341 -3.49 -11.40 7.10
N GLY A 342 -4.61 -10.79 6.66
CA GLY A 342 -5.68 -10.38 7.56
C GLY A 342 -6.88 -11.32 7.56
N SER A 343 -6.95 -12.23 8.53
CA SER A 343 -8.21 -12.91 8.86
C SER A 343 -9.22 -11.93 9.45
N TYR A 344 -10.52 -12.26 9.44
CA TYR A 344 -11.55 -11.49 10.16
C TYR A 344 -11.13 -11.18 11.61
N HIS A 345 -10.43 -12.12 12.23
CA HIS A 345 -9.97 -12.01 13.60
C HIS A 345 -9.01 -10.84 13.81
N GLU A 346 -8.11 -10.55 12.87
CA GLU A 346 -7.16 -9.45 13.04
C GLU A 346 -7.76 -8.12 12.63
N ARG A 347 -8.59 -8.11 11.58
CA ARG A 347 -9.10 -6.87 10.98
C ARG A 347 -10.39 -6.36 11.59
N TRP A 348 -11.36 -7.24 11.84
CA TRP A 348 -12.73 -6.88 12.17
C TRP A 348 -13.14 -7.25 13.59
N PHE A 349 -12.65 -8.37 14.13
CA PHE A 349 -13.00 -8.79 15.50
C PHE A 349 -12.66 -7.73 16.57
N PRO A 350 -11.50 -7.03 16.53
CA PRO A 350 -11.18 -6.01 17.52
C PRO A 350 -12.17 -4.85 17.51
N TYR A 351 -12.83 -4.60 16.39
CA TYR A 351 -13.80 -3.52 16.25
C TYR A 351 -15.24 -4.00 16.44
N THR A 352 -15.56 -5.25 16.14
CA THR A 352 -16.94 -5.74 16.19
C THR A 352 -17.29 -6.40 17.53
N GLY A 353 -16.30 -7.02 18.19
CA GLY A 353 -16.51 -7.85 19.38
C GLY A 353 -17.48 -9.01 19.16
N LEU A 354 -17.67 -9.43 17.91
CA LEU A 354 -18.63 -10.45 17.49
C LEU A 354 -17.93 -11.51 16.63
N PRO A 355 -18.24 -12.81 16.82
CA PRO A 355 -17.86 -13.85 15.88
C PRO A 355 -18.32 -13.50 14.46
N ARG A 356 -17.51 -13.87 13.46
CA ARG A 356 -17.79 -13.58 12.05
C ARG A 356 -19.19 -14.06 11.64
N THR A 357 -19.60 -15.24 12.10
CA THR A 357 -20.91 -15.82 11.77
C THR A 357 -22.08 -14.95 12.23
N LEU A 358 -21.96 -14.24 13.35
CA LEU A 358 -22.99 -13.31 13.80
C LEU A 358 -23.00 -12.01 13.00
N CYS A 359 -21.84 -11.56 12.51
CA CYS A 359 -21.77 -10.45 11.56
C CYS A 359 -22.35 -10.82 10.19
N LEU A 360 -22.29 -12.08 9.78
CA LEU A 360 -22.86 -12.54 8.50
C LEU A 360 -24.40 -12.63 8.53
N ASN A 361 -24.98 -13.05 9.65
CA ASN A 361 -26.39 -13.37 9.75
C ASN A 361 -27.25 -12.19 10.21
N LYS A 362 -28.46 -12.06 9.65
CA LYS A 362 -29.42 -11.03 10.11
C LYS A 362 -30.04 -11.53 11.40
N LEU A 363 -29.53 -11.06 12.53
CA LEU A 363 -30.03 -11.39 13.87
C LEU A 363 -30.57 -10.13 14.54
N PRO A 364 -31.61 -10.24 15.38
CA PRO A 364 -32.10 -9.12 16.18
C PRO A 364 -30.99 -8.48 17.01
N ARG A 365 -30.94 -7.15 17.04
CA ARG A 365 -29.96 -6.37 17.83
C ARG A 365 -29.85 -6.82 19.29
N PRO A 366 -30.94 -7.14 20.02
CA PRO A 366 -30.82 -7.61 21.41
C PRO A 366 -29.98 -8.88 21.54
N ILE A 367 -30.08 -9.81 20.58
CA ILE A 367 -29.28 -11.05 20.57
C ILE A 367 -27.81 -10.71 20.33
N LEU A 368 -27.53 -9.86 19.35
CA LEU A 368 -26.16 -9.41 19.06
C LEU A 368 -25.53 -8.68 20.25
N THR A 369 -26.29 -7.82 20.94
CA THR A 369 -25.84 -7.14 22.16
C THR A 369 -25.57 -8.14 23.27
N MET A 370 -26.47 -9.09 23.51
CA MET A 370 -26.28 -10.14 24.52
C MET A 370 -25.03 -10.96 24.26
N VAL A 371 -24.84 -11.45 23.03
CA VAL A 371 -23.66 -12.24 22.68
C VAL A 371 -22.39 -11.42 22.78
N ARG A 372 -22.40 -10.16 22.34
CA ARG A 372 -21.26 -9.25 22.52
C ARG A 372 -20.91 -9.10 24.00
N SER A 373 -21.89 -8.83 24.86
CA SER A 373 -21.65 -8.73 26.31
C SER A 373 -21.11 -10.04 26.89
N MET A 374 -21.65 -11.20 26.49
CA MET A 374 -21.16 -12.50 26.94
C MET A 374 -19.77 -12.84 26.39
N ALA A 375 -19.39 -12.39 25.19
CA ALA A 375 -18.04 -12.58 24.66
C ALA A 375 -17.02 -11.69 25.39
N LEU A 376 -17.45 -10.52 25.86
CA LEU A 376 -16.63 -9.60 26.65
C LEU A 376 -16.36 -10.14 28.08
N VAL A 377 -17.31 -10.83 28.70
CA VAL A 377 -17.23 -11.28 30.11
C VAL A 377 -16.08 -12.25 30.41
N PRO A 378 -15.88 -13.38 29.68
CA PRO A 378 -14.74 -14.27 29.86
C PRO A 378 -13.40 -13.56 29.61
N LEU A 379 -13.35 -12.65 28.64
CA LEU A 379 -12.13 -11.91 28.30
C LEU A 379 -11.77 -10.84 29.36
N THR A 380 -12.76 -10.35 30.11
CA THR A 380 -12.54 -9.49 31.29
C THR A 380 -12.19 -10.26 32.57
N LEU A 381 -12.73 -11.47 32.76
CA LEU A 381 -12.54 -12.27 33.98
C LEU A 381 -11.29 -13.18 33.92
N ASP A 382 -10.94 -13.72 32.75
CA ASP A 382 -9.71 -14.50 32.55
C ASP A 382 -8.48 -13.64 32.20
N GLY A 383 -8.68 -12.34 31.95
CA GLY A 383 -7.61 -11.35 31.74
C GLY A 383 -6.67 -11.15 32.95
N LEU A 384 -6.94 -11.83 34.07
CA LEU A 384 -6.04 -11.85 35.22
C LEU A 384 -5.33 -13.19 35.46
N ARG A 385 -5.68 -14.31 34.81
CA ARG A 385 -5.04 -15.58 35.19
C ARG A 385 -4.52 -16.55 34.14
N ARG A 386 -5.15 -16.85 33.00
CA ARG A 386 -4.67 -17.94 32.11
C ARG A 386 -5.63 -18.22 30.94
N VAL A 387 -5.63 -17.41 29.88
CA VAL A 387 -6.20 -17.88 28.60
C VAL A 387 -5.14 -17.81 27.52
N SER A 388 -4.64 -18.97 27.12
CA SER A 388 -3.86 -19.09 25.91
C SER A 388 -4.77 -18.77 24.72
N TRP A 389 -4.25 -17.94 23.82
CA TRP A 389 -4.89 -17.49 22.57
C TRP A 389 -5.63 -18.65 21.84
N GLN A 390 -5.11 -19.87 21.91
CA GLN A 390 -5.70 -21.08 21.30
C GLN A 390 -7.17 -21.37 21.68
N HIS A 391 -7.65 -21.00 22.88
CA HIS A 391 -9.06 -21.21 23.25
C HIS A 391 -10.00 -20.18 22.61
N ILE A 392 -9.54 -18.94 22.44
CA ILE A 392 -10.25 -17.88 21.70
C ILE A 392 -10.36 -18.27 20.22
N GLN A 393 -9.33 -18.89 19.64
CA GLN A 393 -9.36 -19.37 18.25
C GLN A 393 -10.48 -20.38 17.98
N ARG A 394 -10.85 -21.22 18.96
CA ARG A 394 -11.89 -22.25 18.79
C ARG A 394 -13.31 -21.67 18.83
N LEU A 395 -13.57 -20.70 19.71
CA LEU A 395 -14.88 -20.02 19.78
C LEU A 395 -15.12 -19.07 18.59
N VAL A 396 -14.06 -18.54 17.99
CA VAL A 396 -14.13 -17.57 16.88
C VAL A 396 -14.07 -18.22 15.48
N ARG A 397 -13.65 -19.49 15.38
CA ARG A 397 -13.59 -20.23 14.10
C ARG A 397 -14.95 -20.69 13.57
N ASN A 398 -15.91 -20.92 14.48
CA ASN A 398 -17.30 -21.24 14.17
C ASN A 398 -18.17 -19.97 14.19
#